data_AF-A0AAV6TSR9-F1
#
_entry.id   AF-A0AAV6TSR9-F1
#
_cell.length_a   1.000
_cell.length_b   1.000
_cell.length_c   1.000
_cell.angle_alpha   90.00
_cell.angle_beta   90.00
_cell.angle_gamma   90.00
#
_symmetry.space_group_name_H-M   'P 1'
#
loop_
_entity.id
_entity.type
_entity.pdbx_description
1 polymer ?
#
loop_
_entity_poly.entity_id
_entity_poly.type
_entity_poly.pdbx_seq_one_letter_code
_entity_poly.pdbx_strand_id
1 'polypeptide(L)'
;MSPAAEKAVLIWEDVKSFVKSIEKGDLAKINNKSFNVVAEATKDKLFVLKMQFFASVAKALQPFMTKYQSDSPLLPFFADDIFQLVRNCLQLFNVLQPEVLSSINSIDKMVKFDFSDTKKYSGISKVKHWLCD
;
A
#
# COMPACT_ATOMS: atom_id res chain seq x y z
N MET A 1 1.70 -8.49 -8.62
CA MET A 1 0.70 -7.41 -8.84
C MET A 1 -0.55 -7.77 -8.07
N SER A 2 -1.30 -6.79 -7.58
CA SER A 2 -2.60 -7.02 -6.93
C SER A 2 -3.68 -6.76 -7.97
N PRO A 3 -4.13 -7.80 -8.71
CA PRO A 3 -4.98 -7.58 -9.88
C PRO A 3 -6.34 -6.98 -9.48
N ALA A 4 -6.78 -7.23 -8.25
CA ALA A 4 -7.99 -6.65 -7.69
C ALA A 4 -7.85 -5.13 -7.48
N ALA A 5 -6.73 -4.67 -6.92
CA ALA A 5 -6.51 -3.24 -6.66
C ALA A 5 -6.36 -2.43 -7.94
N GLU A 6 -5.62 -2.96 -8.92
CA GLU A 6 -5.42 -2.34 -10.22
C GLU A 6 -6.74 -2.24 -10.99
N LYS A 7 -7.54 -3.33 -11.00
CA LYS A 7 -8.88 -3.29 -11.59
C LYS A 7 -9.80 -2.31 -10.89
N ALA A 8 -9.76 -2.24 -9.56
CA ALA A 8 -10.58 -1.28 -8.81
C ALA A 8 -10.25 0.16 -9.17
N VAL A 9 -8.97 0.50 -9.39
CA VAL A 9 -8.55 1.82 -9.89
C VAL A 9 -9.04 2.04 -11.32
N LEU A 10 -8.89 1.05 -12.19
CA LEU A 10 -9.27 1.14 -13.61
C LEU A 10 -10.75 1.47 -13.81
N ILE A 11 -11.65 0.83 -13.04
CA ILE A 11 -13.11 1.00 -13.18
C ILE A 11 -13.68 2.10 -12.27
N TRP A 12 -12.84 2.82 -11.52
CA TRP A 12 -13.33 3.67 -10.42
C TRP A 12 -14.23 4.81 -10.89
N GLU A 13 -13.93 5.41 -12.05
CA GLU A 13 -14.78 6.46 -12.63
C GLU A 13 -16.15 5.93 -13.02
N ASP A 14 -16.22 4.72 -13.59
CA ASP A 14 -17.48 4.05 -13.94
C ASP A 14 -18.31 3.75 -12.69
N VAL A 15 -17.65 3.29 -11.61
CA VAL A 15 -18.29 3.05 -10.31
C VAL A 15 -18.89 4.34 -9.75
N LYS A 16 -18.15 5.46 -9.78
CA LYS A 16 -18.68 6.76 -9.35
C LYS A 16 -19.86 7.21 -10.22
N SER A 17 -19.79 7.01 -11.53
CA SER A 17 -20.91 7.35 -12.42
C SER A 17 -22.15 6.52 -12.10
N PHE A 18 -21.98 5.22 -11.90
CA PHE A 18 -23.06 4.30 -11.56
C PHE A 18 -23.77 4.70 -10.26
N VAL A 19 -23.01 4.99 -9.20
CA VAL A 19 -23.56 5.45 -7.92
C VAL A 19 -24.34 6.75 -8.11
N LYS A 20 -23.79 7.73 -8.85
CA LYS A 20 -24.48 9.00 -9.13
C LYS A 20 -25.79 8.81 -9.87
N SER A 21 -25.86 7.90 -10.86
CA SER A 21 -27.10 7.62 -11.59
C SER A 21 -28.17 7.00 -10.70
N ILE A 22 -27.80 6.14 -9.75
CA ILE A 22 -28.74 5.58 -8.76
C ILE A 22 -29.23 6.67 -7.80
N GLU A 23 -28.33 7.51 -7.29
CA GLU A 23 -28.68 8.60 -6.35
C GLU A 23 -29.57 9.69 -6.97
N LYS A 24 -29.40 9.96 -8.27
CA LYS A 24 -30.27 10.88 -9.04
C LYS A 24 -31.63 10.30 -9.39
N GLY A 25 -31.80 8.98 -9.32
CA GLY A 25 -33.01 8.28 -9.74
C GLY A 25 -33.08 7.95 -11.23
N ASP A 26 -31.96 8.07 -11.96
CA ASP A 26 -31.88 7.69 -13.39
C ASP A 26 -31.95 6.16 -13.58
N LEU A 27 -31.60 5.40 -12.54
CA LEU A 27 -31.63 3.94 -12.48
C LEU A 27 -32.48 3.44 -11.31
N ALA A 28 -32.89 2.18 -11.37
CA ALA A 28 -33.68 1.55 -10.31
C ALA A 28 -32.98 1.62 -8.95
N LYS A 29 -33.74 1.96 -7.89
CA LYS A 29 -33.20 2.12 -6.54
C LYS A 29 -32.58 0.81 -6.03
N ILE A 30 -31.32 0.88 -5.62
CA ILE A 30 -30.61 -0.20 -4.93
C ILE A 30 -30.33 0.27 -3.51
N ASN A 31 -30.71 -0.51 -2.49
CA ASN A 31 -30.59 -0.13 -1.08
C ASN A 31 -29.97 -1.23 -0.20
N ASN A 32 -29.28 -2.19 -0.81
CA ASN A 32 -28.62 -3.27 -0.07
C ASN A 32 -27.30 -2.80 0.57
N LYS A 33 -26.80 -3.59 1.53
CA LYS A 33 -25.58 -3.29 2.27
C LYS A 33 -24.35 -3.09 1.36
N SER A 34 -24.19 -3.91 0.33
CA SER A 34 -23.05 -3.85 -0.59
C SER A 34 -23.01 -2.55 -1.38
N PHE A 35 -24.16 -2.12 -1.91
CA PHE A 35 -24.27 -0.83 -2.58
C PHE A 35 -23.92 0.33 -1.64
N ASN A 36 -24.44 0.32 -0.41
CA ASN A 36 -24.17 1.39 0.56
C ASN A 36 -22.67 1.52 0.87
N VAL A 37 -21.93 0.39 0.94
CA VAL A 37 -20.48 0.41 1.12
C VAL A 37 -19.77 1.07 -0.05
N VAL A 38 -20.15 0.71 -1.29
CA VAL A 38 -19.55 1.29 -2.50
C VAL A 38 -19.89 2.78 -2.60
N ALA A 39 -21.17 3.15 -2.39
CA ALA A 39 -21.61 4.53 -2.42
C ALA A 39 -20.85 5.40 -1.40
N GLU A 40 -20.63 4.90 -0.18
CA GLU A 40 -19.80 5.59 0.80
C GLU A 40 -18.34 5.71 0.35
N ALA A 41 -17.77 4.65 -0.22
CA ALA A 41 -16.40 4.68 -0.75
C ALA A 41 -16.23 5.71 -1.88
N THR A 42 -17.27 5.97 -2.70
CA THR A 42 -17.20 7.02 -3.74
C THR A 42 -17.06 8.45 -3.19
N LYS A 43 -17.36 8.66 -1.91
CA LYS A 43 -17.17 9.96 -1.23
C LYS A 43 -15.72 10.16 -0.78
N ASP A 44 -14.91 9.10 -0.71
CA ASP A 44 -13.50 9.16 -0.35
C ASP A 44 -12.66 9.66 -1.53
N LYS A 45 -12.23 10.92 -1.43
CA LYS A 45 -11.35 11.57 -2.44
C LYS A 45 -9.98 10.90 -2.55
N LEU A 46 -9.56 10.12 -1.55
CA LEU A 46 -8.27 9.45 -1.51
C LEU A 46 -8.36 7.97 -1.90
N PHE A 47 -9.52 7.47 -2.32
CA PHE A 47 -9.71 6.04 -2.64
C PHE A 47 -8.66 5.52 -3.63
N VAL A 48 -8.50 6.17 -4.78
CA VAL A 48 -7.53 5.75 -5.82
C VAL A 48 -6.11 5.72 -5.25
N LEU A 49 -5.72 6.75 -4.50
CA LEU A 49 -4.41 6.83 -3.87
C LEU A 49 -4.19 5.70 -2.86
N LYS A 50 -5.19 5.39 -2.02
CA LYS A 50 -5.14 4.27 -1.07
C LYS A 50 -4.98 2.93 -1.79
N MET A 51 -5.70 2.73 -2.90
CA MET A 51 -5.60 1.51 -3.71
C MET A 51 -4.24 1.37 -4.40
N GLN A 52 -3.69 2.47 -4.91
CA GLN A 52 -2.35 2.49 -5.49
C GLN A 52 -1.27 2.22 -4.44
N PHE A 53 -1.37 2.85 -3.26
CA PHE A 53 -0.49 2.56 -2.13
C PHE A 53 -0.55 1.09 -1.73
N PHE A 54 -1.76 0.54 -1.59
CA PHE A 54 -1.97 -0.88 -1.29
C PHE A 54 -1.33 -1.78 -2.36
N ALA A 55 -1.52 -1.48 -3.65
CA ALA A 55 -0.91 -2.23 -4.74
C ALA A 55 0.63 -2.21 -4.67
N SER A 56 1.23 -1.06 -4.35
CA SER A 56 2.68 -0.92 -4.17
C SER A 56 3.20 -1.75 -2.99
N VAL A 57 2.53 -1.71 -1.84
CA VAL A 57 2.88 -2.53 -0.67
C VAL A 57 2.75 -4.03 -1.00
N ALA A 58 1.64 -4.42 -1.63
CA ALA A 58 1.42 -5.82 -2.03
C ALA A 58 2.50 -6.30 -3.01
N LYS A 59 2.90 -5.47 -3.96
CA LYS A 59 3.99 -5.76 -4.90
C LYS A 59 5.34 -5.95 -4.19
N ALA A 60 5.63 -5.13 -3.17
CA ALA A 60 6.84 -5.26 -2.37
C ALA A 60 6.84 -6.54 -1.50
N LEU A 61 5.68 -6.94 -0.97
CA LEU A 61 5.52 -8.13 -0.13
C LEU A 61 5.51 -9.44 -0.93
N GLN A 62 5.03 -9.43 -2.17
CA GLN A 62 4.78 -10.63 -2.95
C GLN A 62 5.99 -11.58 -3.04
N PRO A 63 7.23 -11.13 -3.35
CA PRO A 63 8.37 -12.04 -3.45
C PRO A 63 8.68 -12.75 -2.12
N PHE A 64 8.57 -12.03 -1.00
CA PHE A 64 8.76 -12.58 0.34
C PHE A 64 7.69 -13.64 0.63
N MET A 65 6.42 -13.31 0.40
CA MET A 65 5.30 -14.23 0.61
C MET A 65 5.44 -15.50 -0.24
N THR A 66 5.75 -15.36 -1.54
CA THR A 66 5.95 -16.51 -2.43
C THR A 66 7.11 -17.40 -1.96
N LYS A 67 8.20 -16.80 -1.47
CA LYS A 67 9.35 -17.55 -0.93
C LYS A 67 8.95 -18.35 0.32
N TYR A 68 8.27 -17.72 1.28
CA TYR A 68 7.93 -18.32 2.57
C TYR A 68 6.62 -19.13 2.60
N GLN A 69 5.79 -19.04 1.57
CA GLN A 69 4.64 -19.92 1.33
C GLN A 69 5.04 -21.14 0.49
N SER A 70 6.23 -21.68 0.73
CA SER A 70 6.72 -22.91 0.12
C SER A 70 7.09 -23.92 1.22
N ASP A 71 7.18 -25.21 0.87
CA ASP A 71 7.58 -26.27 1.80
C ASP A 71 9.10 -26.30 2.07
N SER A 72 9.82 -25.24 1.69
CA SER A 72 11.27 -25.16 1.89
C SER A 72 11.61 -24.77 3.34
N PRO A 73 12.66 -25.36 3.95
CA PRO A 73 13.05 -25.05 5.33
C PRO A 73 13.80 -23.71 5.43
N LEU A 74 13.08 -22.60 5.26
CA LEU A 74 13.65 -21.26 5.12
C LEU A 74 13.83 -20.50 6.45
N LEU A 75 13.45 -21.10 7.57
CA LEU A 75 13.57 -20.48 8.89
C LEU A 75 14.96 -19.88 9.19
N PRO A 76 16.10 -20.52 8.82
CA PRO A 76 17.43 -19.94 9.04
C PRO A 76 17.67 -18.58 8.36
N PHE A 77 16.93 -18.26 7.30
CA PHE A 77 17.07 -17.02 6.51
C PHE A 77 16.01 -15.97 6.85
N PHE A 78 15.04 -16.30 7.70
CA PHE A 78 13.84 -15.50 7.94
C PHE A 78 14.15 -14.11 8.49
N ALA A 79 15.07 -14.02 9.45
CA ALA A 79 15.43 -12.75 10.07
C ALA A 79 16.07 -11.77 9.06
N ASP A 80 16.99 -12.29 8.23
CA ASP A 80 17.66 -11.49 7.20
C ASP A 80 16.66 -11.06 6.11
N ASP A 81 15.79 -11.97 5.66
CA ASP A 81 14.78 -11.66 4.65
C ASP A 81 13.74 -10.65 5.14
N ILE A 82 13.31 -10.74 6.41
CA ILE A 82 12.44 -9.72 7.03
C ILE A 82 13.17 -8.38 7.08
N PHE A 83 14.43 -8.36 7.50
CA PHE A 83 15.20 -7.13 7.55
C PHE A 83 15.26 -6.45 6.17
N GLN A 84 15.55 -7.22 5.12
CA GLN A 84 15.55 -6.70 3.75
C GLN A 84 14.16 -6.23 3.32
N LEU A 85 13.10 -6.98 3.62
CA LEU A 85 11.72 -6.58 3.30
C LEU A 85 11.36 -5.24 3.94
N VAL A 86 11.60 -5.08 5.25
CA VAL A 86 11.31 -3.83 5.98
C VAL A 86 12.14 -2.69 5.42
N ARG A 87 13.44 -2.91 5.19
CA ARG A 87 14.32 -1.90 4.61
C ARG A 87 13.88 -1.46 3.22
N ASN A 88 13.45 -2.39 2.38
CA ASN A 88 12.91 -2.11 1.04
C ASN A 88 11.62 -1.29 1.12
N CYS A 89 10.72 -1.58 2.07
CA CYS A 89 9.53 -0.77 2.30
C CYS A 89 9.87 0.67 2.74
N LEU A 90 10.79 0.83 3.69
CA LEU A 90 11.25 2.15 4.14
C LEU A 90 11.87 2.97 2.98
N GLN A 91 12.61 2.31 2.09
CA GLN A 91 13.19 2.92 0.90
C GLN A 91 12.13 3.27 -0.15
N LEU A 92 11.21 2.35 -0.44
CA LEU A 92 10.16 2.50 -1.46
C LEU A 92 9.26 3.71 -1.17
N PHE A 93 8.87 3.88 0.08
CA PHE A 93 8.02 5.01 0.51
C PHE A 93 8.82 6.22 0.96
N ASN A 94 10.15 6.19 0.81
CA ASN A 94 11.05 7.26 1.24
C ASN A 94 10.73 7.75 2.67
N VAL A 95 10.52 6.83 3.59
CA VAL A 95 10.01 7.12 4.94
C VAL A 95 11.03 7.91 5.75
N LEU A 96 12.27 7.43 5.78
CA LEU A 96 13.36 8.00 6.56
C LEU A 96 14.28 8.86 5.70
N GLN A 97 14.99 9.79 6.34
CA GLN A 97 16.07 10.53 5.69
C GLN A 97 17.13 9.54 5.16
N PRO A 98 17.75 9.81 3.99
CA PRO A 98 18.71 8.89 3.38
C PRO A 98 19.85 8.47 4.32
N GLU A 99 20.37 9.42 5.10
CA GLU A 99 21.46 9.22 6.05
C GLU A 99 21.01 8.28 7.18
N VAL A 100 19.79 8.48 7.68
CA VAL A 100 19.20 7.62 8.71
C VAL A 100 18.98 6.21 8.17
N LEU A 101 18.38 6.05 6.99
CA LEU A 101 18.15 4.74 6.39
C LEU A 101 19.48 4.01 6.11
N SER A 102 20.53 4.72 5.69
CA SER A 102 21.86 4.14 5.49
C SER A 102 22.50 3.63 6.78
N SER A 103 22.18 4.25 7.91
CA SER A 103 22.68 3.83 9.23
C SER A 103 22.07 2.51 9.71
N ILE A 104 20.84 2.19 9.27
CA ILE A 104 20.12 0.95 9.56
C ILE A 104 20.58 -0.14 8.58
N ASN A 105 21.78 -0.66 8.83
CA ASN A 105 22.44 -1.64 7.97
C ASN A 105 22.53 -3.05 8.57
N SER A 106 21.86 -3.31 9.69
CA SER A 106 21.77 -4.63 10.33
C SER A 106 20.45 -4.80 11.08
N ILE A 107 20.12 -6.07 11.39
CA ILE A 107 18.95 -6.43 12.19
C ILE A 107 18.97 -5.73 13.56
N ASP A 108 20.09 -5.79 14.27
CA ASP A 108 20.23 -5.20 15.62
C ASP A 108 19.89 -3.71 15.62
N LYS A 109 20.36 -2.96 14.61
CA LYS A 109 20.07 -1.54 14.47
C LYS A 109 18.61 -1.28 14.11
N MET A 110 17.99 -2.12 13.27
CA MET A 110 16.58 -2.00 12.92
C MET A 110 15.69 -2.20 14.15
N VAL A 111 15.97 -3.23 14.96
CA VAL A 111 15.16 -3.55 16.16
C VAL A 111 15.27 -2.47 17.22
N LYS A 112 16.45 -1.84 17.36
CA LYS A 112 16.69 -0.75 18.32
C LYS A 112 16.27 0.63 17.78
N PHE A 113 15.84 0.72 16.52
CA PHE A 113 15.49 2.00 15.92
C PHE A 113 14.18 2.53 16.52
N ASP A 114 14.23 3.73 17.11
CA ASP A 114 13.04 4.41 17.58
C ASP A 114 12.31 5.13 16.43
N PHE A 115 11.19 4.54 16.02
CA PHE A 115 10.25 5.09 15.03
C PHE A 115 9.35 6.20 15.59
N SER A 116 9.43 6.54 16.88
CA SER A 116 8.66 7.64 17.47
C SER A 116 9.31 9.00 17.20
N ASP A 117 10.62 9.03 16.91
CA ASP A 117 11.36 10.26 16.66
C ASP A 117 11.11 10.79 15.23
N THR A 118 10.19 11.75 15.14
CA THR A 118 9.75 12.29 13.86
C THR A 118 10.81 13.10 13.13
N LYS A 119 11.87 13.53 13.81
CA LYS A 119 12.99 14.28 13.20
C LYS A 119 13.78 13.45 12.19
N LYS A 120 13.66 12.12 12.27
CA LYS A 120 14.34 11.16 11.39
C LYS A 120 13.60 10.87 10.09
N TYR A 121 12.34 11.28 9.99
CA TYR A 121 11.53 11.09 8.79
C TYR A 121 11.91 12.07 7.69
N SER A 122 11.73 11.63 6.45
CA SER A 122 11.78 12.50 5.28
C SER A 122 10.61 13.48 5.29
N GLY A 123 10.82 14.68 4.76
CA GLY A 123 9.75 15.67 4.63
C GLY A 123 8.62 15.19 3.72
N ILE A 124 7.38 15.55 4.07
CA ILE A 124 6.14 15.16 3.37
C ILE A 124 6.17 15.49 1.87
N SER A 125 6.94 16.51 1.46
CA SER A 125 7.11 16.94 0.06
C SER A 125 7.97 16.01 -0.81
N LYS A 126 8.60 14.97 -0.25
CA LYS A 126 9.56 14.09 -0.96
C LYS A 126 9.03 12.69 -1.29
N VAL A 127 7.72 12.45 -1.18
CA VAL A 127 7.12 11.22 -1.73
C VAL A 127 7.19 11.32 -3.25
N LYS A 128 8.16 10.64 -3.86
CA LYS A 128 8.34 10.63 -5.31
C LYS A 128 7.05 10.11 -5.96
N HIS A 129 6.54 10.85 -6.94
CA HIS A 129 5.48 10.43 -7.85
C HIS A 129 5.99 9.26 -8.69
N TRP A 130 5.93 8.03 -8.16
CA TRP A 130 6.22 6.79 -8.90
C TRP A 130 4.96 5.98 -9.15
N LEU A 131 3.88 6.67 -9.53
CA LEU A 131 2.62 6.05 -9.90
C LEU A 131 2.22 6.57 -11.28
N CYS A 132 3.03 6.19 -12.27
CA CYS A 132 2.73 6.04 -13.70
C CYS A 132 4.07 5.92 -14.44
N ASP A 133 4.55 4.70 -14.64
CA ASP A 133 5.33 4.24 -15.79
C ASP A 133 5.28 2.70 -15.82
#